data_AF-A0A6I3EZE2-F1
#
_entry.id   AF-A0A6I3EZE2-F1
#
_cell.length_a   1.000
_cell.length_b   1.000
_cell.length_c   1.000
_cell.angle_alpha   90.00
_cell.angle_beta   90.00
_cell.angle_gamma   90.00
#
_symmetry.space_group_name_H-M   'P 1'
#
loop_
_entity.id
_entity.type
_entity.pdbx_description
1 polymer ?
#
loop_
_entity_poly.entity_id
_entity_poly.type
_entity_poly.pdbx_seq_one_letter_code
_entity_poly.pdbx_strand_id
1 'polypeptide(L)'
;WRTASGELAACDARCPHQWAHLATAGAVDGDELVCLSHFWRFATDGAGSKLSATGRRDEKSANRTFPVEERGGRIMLWSDDAGDPSTG
;
A
#
# COMPACT_ATOMS: atom_id res chain seq x y z
N TRP A 1 -4.96 3.35 -2.18
CA TRP A 1 -4.82 4.49 -3.11
C TRP A 1 -5.59 4.18 -4.39
N ARG A 2 -5.83 5.18 -5.24
CA ARG A 2 -6.31 4.94 -6.60
C ARG A 2 -5.13 5.06 -7.54
N THR A 3 -4.95 4.07 -8.42
CA THR A 3 -3.91 4.07 -9.45
C THR A 3 -4.21 5.08 -10.55
N ALA A 4 -3.26 5.35 -11.43
CA ALA A 4 -3.49 6.16 -12.62
C ALA A 4 -4.49 5.47 -13.59
N SER A 5 -4.50 4.13 -13.63
CA SER A 5 -5.48 3.34 -14.37
C SER A 5 -6.89 3.33 -13.75
N GLY A 6 -7.07 3.88 -12.55
CA GLY A 6 -8.36 3.98 -11.86
C GLY A 6 -8.68 2.83 -10.90
N GLU A 7 -7.84 1.81 -10.83
CA GLU A 7 -7.94 0.70 -9.87
C GLU A 7 -7.82 1.22 -8.43
N LEU A 8 -8.66 0.69 -7.54
CA LEU A 8 -8.62 1.01 -6.13
C LEU A 8 -7.86 -0.10 -5.38
N ALA A 9 -6.91 0.29 -4.54
CA ALA A 9 -6.13 -0.61 -3.69
C ALA A 9 -6.13 -0.14 -2.23
N ALA A 10 -5.97 -1.07 -1.30
CA ALA A 10 -5.84 -0.79 0.13
C ALA A 10 -4.72 -1.66 0.72
N CYS A 11 -3.94 -1.09 1.65
CA CYS A 11 -2.84 -1.76 2.32
C CYS A 11 -2.68 -1.28 3.77
N ASP A 12 -1.80 -1.92 4.53
CA ASP A 12 -1.44 -1.41 5.86
C ASP A 12 -0.88 0.01 5.76
N ALA A 13 -1.30 0.85 6.70
CA ALA A 13 -0.94 2.25 6.71
C ALA A 13 0.55 2.51 6.98
N ARG A 14 1.32 1.52 7.44
CA ARG A 14 2.74 1.67 7.77
C ARG A 14 3.62 0.90 6.80
N CYS A 15 4.68 1.56 6.32
CA CYS A 15 5.70 0.93 5.49
C CYS A 15 6.42 -0.19 6.27
N PRO A 16 6.53 -1.43 5.76
CA PRO A 16 7.20 -2.53 6.45
C PRO A 16 8.71 -2.34 6.61
N HIS A 17 9.32 -1.34 5.96
CA HIS A 17 10.74 -1.05 6.10
C HIS A 17 11.07 -0.45 7.48
N GLN A 18 10.47 0.69 7.82
CA GLN A 18 10.72 1.44 9.06
C GLN A 18 9.48 2.20 9.55
N TRP A 19 8.29 1.62 9.34
CA TRP A 19 7.02 2.01 9.95
C TRP A 19 6.50 3.43 9.65
N ALA A 20 7.07 4.12 8.67
CA ALA A 20 6.56 5.41 8.20
C ALA A 20 5.09 5.28 7.77
N HIS A 21 4.25 6.21 8.22
CA HIS A 21 2.82 6.21 7.91
C HIS A 21 2.59 6.66 6.46
N LEU A 22 2.20 5.74 5.58
CA LEU A 22 2.09 5.94 4.13
C LEU A 22 1.01 6.95 3.73
N ALA A 23 -0.02 7.17 4.56
CA ALA A 23 -1.03 8.20 4.25
C ALA A 23 -0.49 9.64 4.41
N THR A 24 0.55 9.84 5.21
CA THR A 24 1.13 11.18 5.46
C THR A 24 2.53 11.32 4.88
N ALA A 25 3.26 10.21 4.78
CA ALA A 25 4.62 10.12 4.26
C ALA A 25 4.69 9.27 2.99
N GLY A 26 3.61 9.26 2.20
CA GLY A 26 3.54 8.56 0.92
C GLY A 26 2.89 9.40 -0.16
N ALA A 27 3.09 8.98 -1.40
CA ALA A 27 2.48 9.58 -2.59
C ALA A 27 2.13 8.48 -3.60
N VAL A 28 1.14 8.75 -4.45
CA VAL A 28 0.83 7.89 -5.60
C VAL A 28 1.70 8.33 -6.77
N ASP A 29 2.38 7.37 -7.40
CA ASP A 29 3.20 7.59 -8.59
C ASP A 29 2.84 6.51 -9.63
N GLY A 30 2.06 6.92 -10.64
CA GLY A 30 1.43 6.00 -11.59
C GLY A 30 0.47 5.05 -10.87
N ASP A 31 0.78 3.75 -10.93
CA ASP A 31 -0.05 2.71 -10.33
C ASP A 31 0.43 2.27 -8.93
N GLU A 32 1.48 2.92 -8.41
CA GLU A 32 2.14 2.51 -7.17
C GLU A 32 1.95 3.52 -6.04
N LEU A 33 1.92 2.99 -4.82
CA LEU A 33 2.10 3.80 -3.63
C LEU A 33 3.59 3.85 -3.26
N VAL A 34 4.13 5.06 -3.11
CA VAL A 34 5.54 5.29 -2.81
C VAL A 34 5.69 5.86 -1.41
N CYS A 35 6.46 5.19 -0.56
CA CYS A 35 6.90 5.70 0.74
C CYS A 35 7.97 6.77 0.53
N LEU A 36 7.67 8.03 0.85
CA LEU A 36 8.58 9.16 0.65
C LEU A 36 9.71 9.23 1.69
N SER A 37 9.69 8.38 2.72
CA SER A 37 10.77 8.30 3.71
C SER A 37 12.02 7.61 3.14
N HIS A 38 11.86 6.53 2.37
CA HIS A 38 12.99 5.73 1.85
C HIS A 38 12.79 5.18 0.42
N PHE A 39 11.72 5.62 -0.26
CA PHE A 39 11.36 5.28 -1.64
C PHE A 39 11.04 3.79 -1.87
N TRP A 40 10.42 3.15 -0.88
CA TRP A 40 9.74 1.87 -1.13
C TRP A 40 8.52 2.10 -2.00
N ARG A 41 8.30 1.23 -2.97
CA ARG A 41 7.20 1.29 -3.93
C ARG A 41 6.36 0.04 -3.77
N PHE A 42 5.04 0.19 -3.75
CA PHE A 42 4.09 -0.89 -3.56
C PHE A 42 3.12 -0.94 -4.74
N ALA A 43 3.04 -2.10 -5.40
CA ALA A 43 1.99 -2.41 -6.35
C ALA A 43 0.65 -2.72 -5.65
N THR A 44 -0.44 -2.82 -6.39
CA THR A 44 -1.79 -3.02 -5.83
C THR A 44 -1.98 -4.39 -5.17
N ASP A 45 -1.18 -5.38 -5.56
CA ASP A 45 -1.10 -6.69 -4.91
C ASP A 45 -0.23 -6.70 -3.64
N GLY A 46 0.46 -5.59 -3.34
CA GLY A 46 1.32 -5.41 -2.18
C GLY A 46 2.79 -5.65 -2.44
N ALA A 47 3.17 -6.11 -3.65
CA ALA A 47 4.57 -6.38 -3.99
C ALA A 47 5.44 -5.14 -3.77
N GLY A 48 6.48 -5.30 -2.97
CA GLY A 48 7.38 -4.23 -2.55
C GLY A 48 8.62 -4.16 -3.45
N SER A 49 9.05 -2.95 -3.77
CA SER A 49 10.34 -2.76 -4.44
C SER A 49 10.99 -1.41 -4.13
N LYS A 50 12.20 -1.22 -4.63
CA LYS A 50 12.86 0.09 -4.71
C LYS A 50 13.48 0.29 -6.09
N LEU A 51 13.28 1.47 -6.65
CA LEU A 51 13.91 1.89 -7.89
C LEU A 51 15.32 2.43 -7.60
N SER A 52 16.33 1.88 -8.27
CA SER A 52 17.70 2.39 -8.23
C SER A 52 17.84 3.64 -9.12
N ALA A 53 18.94 4.37 -8.95
CA ALA A 53 19.28 5.49 -9.83
C ALA A 53 19.46 5.08 -11.32
N THR A 54 19.73 3.79 -11.57
CA THR A 54 19.87 3.23 -12.92
C THR A 54 18.56 2.69 -13.48
N GLY A 55 17.43 2.87 -12.78
CA GLY A 55 16.12 2.37 -13.19
C GLY A 55 15.89 0.88 -12.91
N ARG A 56 16.82 0.19 -12.26
CA ARG A 56 16.63 -1.21 -11.84
C ARG A 56 15.64 -1.26 -10.68
N ARG A 57 14.72 -2.22 -10.72
CA ARG A 57 13.80 -2.50 -9.63
C ARG A 57 14.35 -3.63 -8.76
N ASP A 58 14.65 -3.31 -7.51
CA ASP A 58 15.08 -4.29 -6.51
C ASP A 58 13.88 -4.73 -5.68
N GLU A 59 13.61 -6.04 -5.64
CA GLU A 59 12.54 -6.62 -4.80
C GLU A 59 12.79 -6.32 -3.32
N LYS A 60 11.71 -6.00 -2.60
CA LYS A 60 11.71 -5.69 -1.17
C LYS A 60 10.50 -6.32 -0.48
N SER A 61 10.47 -6.23 0.86
CA SER A 61 9.33 -6.65 1.67
C SER A 61 8.03 -6.07 1.14
N ALA A 62 7.07 -6.97 0.87
CA ALA A 62 5.71 -6.64 0.50
C ALA A 62 4.96 -5.95 1.65
N ASN A 63 3.95 -5.16 1.30
CA ASN A 63 3.00 -4.62 2.25
C ASN A 63 1.71 -5.46 2.19
N ARG A 64 1.08 -5.72 3.33
CA ARG A 64 -0.20 -6.42 3.38
C ARG A 64 -1.24 -5.60 2.63
N THR A 65 -2.01 -6.26 1.78
CA THR A 65 -3.14 -5.66 1.06
C THR A 65 -4.46 -6.21 1.58
N PHE A 66 -5.52 -5.44 1.36
CA PHE A 66 -6.88 -5.82 1.70
C PHE A 66 -7.70 -5.87 0.42
N PRO A 67 -8.55 -6.90 0.24
CA PRO A 67 -9.61 -6.84 -0.76
C PRO A 67 -10.39 -5.54 -0.57
N VAL A 68 -10.66 -4.84 -1.66
CA VAL A 68 -11.36 -3.56 -1.65
C VAL A 68 -12.34 -3.49 -2.81
N GLU A 69 -13.54 -2.98 -2.54
CA GLU A 69 -14.59 -2.77 -3.55
C GLU A 69 -15.16 -1.37 -3.40
N GLU A 70 -15.42 -0.72 -4.54
CA GLU A 70 -16.17 0.51 -4.61
C GLU A 70 -17.56 0.22 -5.20
N ARG A 71 -18.62 0.44 -4.40
CA ARG A 71 -19.99 0.20 -4.82
C ARG A 71 -20.94 1.20 -4.17
N GLY A 72 -21.80 1.83 -4.99
CA GLY A 72 -22.80 2.77 -4.50
C GLY A 72 -22.22 4.01 -3.79
N GLY A 73 -21.08 4.51 -4.25
CA GLY A 73 -20.40 5.68 -3.65
C GLY A 73 -19.70 5.41 -2.33
N ARG A 74 -19.45 4.13 -2.00
CA ARG A 74 -18.78 3.69 -0.78
C ARG A 74 -17.58 2.83 -1.15
N ILE A 75 -16.52 2.93 -0.34
CA ILE A 75 -15.35 2.05 -0.38
C ILE A 75 -15.45 1.09 0.80
N MET A 76 -15.38 -0.21 0.52
CA MET A 76 -15.45 -1.29 1.50
C MET A 76 -14.15 -2.09 1.43
N LEU A 77 -13.64 -2.50 2.59
CA LEU A 77 -12.46 -3.34 2.71
C LEU A 77 -12.73 -4.50 3.65
N TRP A 78 -12.06 -5.62 3.42
CA TRP A 78 -12.20 -6.83 4.23
C TRP A 78 -10.85 -7.21 4.84
N SER A 79 -10.86 -7.58 6.11
CA SER A 79 -9.71 -8.15 6.79
C SER A 79 -10.13 -9.49 7.38
N ASP A 80 -9.28 -10.49 7.21
CA ASP A 80 -9.45 -11.81 7.84
C ASP A 80 -9.14 -11.78 9.34
N ASP A 81 -8.60 -10.67 9.85
CA ASP A 81 -8.53 -10.40 11.28
C ASP A 81 -9.94 -10.06 11.78
N ALA A 82 -10.73 -11.08 12.10
CA ALA A 82 -11.83 -10.93 13.03
C ALA A 82 -11.20 -10.40 14.32
N GLY A 83 -11.27 -9.08 14.51
CA GLY A 83 -10.62 -8.41 15.64
C GLY A 83 -10.93 -9.16 16.92
N ASP A 84 -9.91 -9.65 17.60
CA ASP A 84 -10.07 -10.17 18.95
C ASP A 84 -10.50 -8.98 19.82
N PRO A 85 -11.73 -8.99 20.36
CA PRO A 85 -12.25 -7.90 21.18
C PRO A 85 -11.48 -7.71 22.49
N SER A 86 -10.51 -8.57 22.81
CA SER A 86 -9.70 -8.48 24.03
C SER A 86 -8.50 -7.54 23.96
N THR A 87 -8.17 -6.97 22.79
CA THR A 87 -7.03 -6.02 22.63
C THR A 87 -7.48 -4.56 22.52
N GLY A 88 -8.29 -4.11 23.49
CA GLY A 88 -8.73 -2.71 23.65
C GLY A 88 -8.30 -2.12 24.99
#